data_AF-A0A0Q6AMM6-F1
#
_entry.id   AF-A0A0Q6AMM6-F1
#
_cell.length_a   1.000
_cell.length_b   1.000
_cell.length_c   1.000
_cell.angle_alpha   90.00
_cell.angle_beta   90.00
_cell.angle_gamma   90.00
#
_symmetry.space_group_name_H-M   'P 1'
#
loop_
_entity.id
_entity.type
_entity.pdbx_description
1 polymer ?
#
loop_
_entity_poly.entity_id
_entity_poly.type
_entity_poly.pdbx_seq_one_letter_code
_entity_poly.pdbx_strand_id
1 'polypeptide(L)'
;MNIRSLFYTSSIILLAGITSIQCSNSDDNDDTSNPSESTVYAAGREGYKAKYWKNGTAVLLGKGSGSSDVTGMTVVGDDVHNVGFEINSAGKYVAKYWKNGIATDLTDGSRDAYANDIFISGNDVYIAGQEMKPGENTYAAKYWKNGIAVNLTDEAQNVIATGIAVVGNDVYVIGERRMQNWLTPVTCYWKNGQRSDLSDLTTTADDQDITVSGSDVYMMWSVAYNNSGQLQTRYSKNLAAPTLIQDGTSYAGGTSIAVKGNDVYIAGTGILPNSQSLVSKYWKNGSPVILGSNDSAALSLDVSGDDIYVGGYQTVAGGGSEAVYWTNGKAQQITSGTASGMIRQIFVKQQ
;
A
#
# COMPACT_ATOMS: atom_id res chain seq x y z
N MET A 1 -14.13 -8.58 110.40
CA MET A 1 -12.84 -8.31 111.06
C MET A 1 -11.75 -8.95 110.19
N ASN A 2 -10.82 -8.11 109.72
CA ASN A 2 -9.60 -8.36 108.89
C ASN A 2 -9.80 -8.83 107.42
N ILE A 3 -9.46 -8.12 106.32
CA ILE A 3 -8.24 -7.34 105.89
C ILE A 3 -7.07 -8.32 105.60
N ARG A 4 -6.35 -8.41 104.45
CA ARG A 4 -5.88 -7.54 103.32
C ARG A 4 -5.34 -8.44 102.16
N SER A 5 -5.59 -8.17 100.87
CA SER A 5 -4.70 -7.55 99.81
C SER A 5 -3.40 -8.33 99.44
N LEU A 6 -2.87 -8.45 98.20
CA LEU A 6 -2.65 -7.53 97.04
C LEU A 6 -2.00 -8.42 95.91
N PHE A 7 -2.22 -8.30 94.58
CA PHE A 7 -1.58 -7.33 93.65
C PHE A 7 -1.94 -7.60 92.15
N TYR A 8 -2.00 -6.49 91.41
CA TYR A 8 -1.74 -6.20 89.99
C TYR A 8 -2.66 -6.58 88.80
N THR A 9 -2.76 -5.55 87.96
CA THR A 9 -3.61 -5.21 86.81
C THR A 9 -2.95 -5.54 85.48
N SER A 10 -3.75 -5.77 84.42
CA SER A 10 -3.57 -5.14 83.10
C SER A 10 -4.82 -5.33 82.24
N SER A 11 -5.37 -4.20 81.77
CA SER A 11 -6.38 -4.09 80.71
C SER A 11 -5.66 -3.77 79.39
N ILE A 12 -6.23 -4.17 78.24
CA ILE A 12 -6.36 -3.34 77.02
C ILE A 12 -7.28 -4.05 76.00
N ILE A 13 -7.99 -3.22 75.26
CA ILE A 13 -9.09 -3.43 74.33
C ILE A 13 -8.54 -3.41 72.87
N LEU A 14 -9.28 -3.98 71.91
CA LEU A 14 -9.67 -3.34 70.61
C LEU A 14 -9.19 -3.98 69.27
N LEU A 15 -10.20 -4.20 68.41
CA LEU A 15 -10.33 -4.00 66.94
C LEU A 15 -9.59 -4.85 65.87
N ALA A 16 -10.32 -4.92 64.76
CA ALA A 16 -10.15 -5.68 63.53
C ALA A 16 -8.93 -5.30 62.65
N GLY A 17 -8.53 -6.23 61.78
CA GLY A 17 -7.61 -6.00 60.67
C GLY A 17 -7.59 -7.15 59.66
N ILE A 18 -7.83 -6.81 58.40
CA ILE A 18 -7.78 -7.65 57.19
C ILE A 18 -6.34 -8.11 56.92
N THR A 19 -6.13 -9.33 56.39
CA THR A 19 -4.97 -9.64 55.54
C THR A 19 -5.34 -10.53 54.35
N SER A 20 -4.72 -10.18 53.23
CA SER A 20 -4.86 -10.64 51.85
C SER A 20 -4.38 -12.07 51.62
N ILE A 21 -5.11 -12.84 50.81
CA ILE A 21 -4.60 -14.06 50.18
C ILE A 21 -3.98 -13.71 48.83
N GLN A 22 -2.69 -13.96 48.76
CA GLN A 22 -1.84 -13.92 47.58
C GLN A 22 -1.97 -15.30 46.89
N CYS A 23 -2.46 -15.35 45.65
CA CYS A 23 -2.43 -16.56 44.83
C CYS A 23 -1.32 -16.44 43.79
N SER A 24 -0.42 -17.43 43.82
CA SER A 24 0.73 -17.63 42.94
C SER A 24 0.33 -18.27 41.62
N ASN A 25 1.01 -17.84 40.56
CA ASN A 25 0.93 -18.31 39.17
C ASN A 25 0.99 -19.84 39.01
N SER A 26 0.14 -20.35 38.12
CA SER A 26 0.47 -21.44 37.22
C SER A 26 -0.06 -21.09 35.83
N ASP A 27 0.86 -21.01 34.88
CA ASP A 27 0.67 -20.64 33.49
C ASP A 27 -0.21 -21.66 32.75
N ASP A 28 -1.47 -21.32 32.51
CA ASP A 28 -2.23 -21.85 31.38
C ASP A 28 -2.19 -20.78 30.29
N ASN A 29 -1.19 -20.87 29.41
CA ASN A 29 -1.26 -20.26 28.10
C ASN A 29 -2.40 -20.96 27.35
N ASP A 30 -3.61 -20.38 27.46
CA ASP A 30 -4.67 -20.62 26.50
C ASP A 30 -4.21 -20.00 25.17
N ASP A 31 -3.47 -20.80 24.41
CA ASP A 31 -3.22 -20.57 22.99
C ASP A 31 -4.56 -20.69 22.26
N THR A 32 -5.35 -19.63 22.31
CA THR A 32 -6.44 -19.42 21.38
C THR A 32 -5.84 -19.08 20.02
N SER A 33 -5.25 -20.07 19.36
CA SER A 33 -5.09 -20.05 17.91
C SER A 33 -6.49 -20.13 17.30
N ASN A 34 -7.15 -18.97 17.27
CA ASN A 34 -8.39 -18.80 16.55
C ASN A 34 -8.08 -19.04 15.07
N PRO A 35 -8.57 -20.13 14.44
CA PRO A 35 -8.22 -20.47 13.06
C PRO A 35 -8.93 -19.56 12.03
N SER A 36 -9.51 -18.44 12.47
CA SER A 36 -10.32 -17.53 11.67
C SER A 36 -9.70 -16.13 11.47
N GLU A 37 -8.45 -15.90 11.90
CA GLU A 37 -7.82 -14.60 11.66
C GLU A 37 -7.20 -14.56 10.26
N SER A 38 -7.76 -13.70 9.40
CA SER A 38 -7.15 -13.33 8.12
C SER A 38 -5.69 -12.93 8.32
N THR A 39 -4.82 -13.40 7.44
CA THR A 39 -3.41 -12.99 7.45
C THR A 39 -3.26 -11.70 6.66
N VAL A 40 -2.79 -10.64 7.33
CA VAL A 40 -2.48 -9.35 6.70
C VAL A 40 -1.03 -9.34 6.26
N TYR A 41 -0.83 -9.19 4.95
CA TYR A 41 0.45 -8.90 4.35
C TYR A 41 0.50 -7.42 4.00
N ALA A 42 1.60 -6.76 4.31
CA ALA A 42 1.89 -5.40 3.90
C ALA A 42 3.29 -5.35 3.30
N ALA A 43 3.54 -4.50 2.33
CA ALA A 43 4.88 -4.30 1.77
C ALA A 43 5.14 -2.84 1.44
N GLY A 44 6.40 -2.44 1.53
CA GLY A 44 6.85 -1.07 1.30
C GLY A 44 8.28 -0.91 1.79
N ARG A 45 8.52 0.09 2.65
CA ARG A 45 9.85 0.35 3.20
C ARG A 45 9.82 0.83 4.64
N GLU A 46 10.95 0.64 5.32
CA GLU A 46 11.30 1.31 6.56
C GLU A 46 12.78 1.68 6.54
N GLY A 47 13.11 2.94 6.82
CA GLY A 47 14.50 3.41 6.82
C GLY A 47 15.17 3.29 5.44
N TYR A 48 14.39 3.53 4.37
CA TYR A 48 14.83 3.37 2.97
C TYR A 48 15.26 1.95 2.60
N LYS A 49 14.78 0.93 3.33
CA LYS A 49 14.97 -0.47 2.98
C LYS A 49 13.64 -1.14 2.70
N ALA A 50 13.56 -1.85 1.58
CA ALA A 50 12.41 -2.64 1.19
C ALA A 50 12.14 -3.74 2.23
N LYS A 51 10.87 -3.82 2.67
CA LYS A 51 10.38 -4.82 3.62
C LYS A 51 8.98 -5.27 3.21
N TYR A 52 8.62 -6.48 3.61
CA TYR A 52 7.23 -6.85 3.79
C TYR A 52 6.99 -7.29 5.23
N TRP A 53 5.75 -7.20 5.67
CA TRP A 53 5.30 -7.58 7.00
C TRP A 53 4.18 -8.60 6.87
N LYS A 54 4.27 -9.69 7.63
CA LYS A 54 3.19 -10.68 7.78
C LYS A 54 2.67 -10.57 9.21
N ASN A 55 1.42 -10.15 9.38
CA ASN A 55 0.83 -9.84 10.69
C ASN A 55 1.76 -8.97 11.56
N GLY A 56 2.29 -7.89 10.97
CA GLY A 56 3.24 -6.97 11.64
C GLY A 56 4.67 -7.49 11.78
N THR A 57 4.95 -8.77 11.54
CA THR A 57 6.30 -9.33 11.59
C THR A 57 7.07 -9.01 10.31
N ALA A 58 8.16 -8.24 10.43
CA ALA A 58 8.94 -7.75 9.31
C ALA A 58 9.88 -8.81 8.70
N VAL A 59 9.99 -8.80 7.37
CA VAL A 59 10.99 -9.53 6.59
C VAL A 59 11.75 -8.53 5.72
N LEU A 60 13.07 -8.47 5.89
CA LEU A 60 13.94 -7.58 5.12
C LEU A 60 14.19 -8.13 3.71
N LEU A 61 13.83 -7.33 2.71
CA LEU A 61 14.04 -7.66 1.29
C LEU A 61 15.30 -6.97 0.73
N GLY A 62 15.43 -5.67 1.00
CA GLY A 62 16.53 -4.85 0.53
C GLY A 62 17.81 -5.07 1.33
N LYS A 63 18.64 -6.01 0.90
CA LYS A 63 19.88 -6.42 1.59
C LYS A 63 21.12 -5.72 1.03
N GLY A 64 21.00 -5.00 -0.09
CA GLY A 64 22.08 -4.18 -0.64
C GLY A 64 22.40 -2.97 0.23
N SER A 65 23.49 -2.26 -0.09
CA SER A 65 23.90 -1.05 0.63
C SER A 65 23.01 0.16 0.32
N GLY A 66 22.52 0.29 -0.92
CA GLY A 66 21.67 1.39 -1.37
C GLY A 66 20.22 1.32 -0.89
N SER A 67 19.47 2.39 -1.12
CA SER A 67 18.04 2.45 -0.80
C SER A 67 17.23 1.46 -1.63
N SER A 68 16.12 0.98 -1.08
CA SER A 68 15.17 0.09 -1.76
C SER A 68 13.75 0.36 -1.30
N ASP A 69 12.79 0.01 -2.14
CA ASP A 69 11.36 0.12 -1.88
C ASP A 69 10.62 -1.05 -2.54
N VAL A 70 9.50 -1.47 -1.94
CA VAL A 70 8.53 -2.38 -2.59
C VAL A 70 7.41 -1.52 -3.12
N THR A 71 7.00 -1.71 -4.36
CA THR A 71 5.93 -0.96 -5.02
C THR A 71 4.68 -1.82 -5.22
N GLY A 72 4.85 -3.12 -5.46
CA GLY A 72 3.76 -4.08 -5.64
C GLY A 72 4.01 -5.38 -4.89
N MET A 73 2.92 -6.05 -4.51
CA MET A 73 2.93 -7.33 -3.81
C MET A 73 1.68 -8.14 -4.16
N THR A 74 1.84 -9.46 -4.25
CA THR A 74 0.73 -10.42 -4.27
C THR A 74 1.12 -11.70 -3.53
N VAL A 75 0.14 -12.45 -3.06
CA VAL A 75 0.34 -13.73 -2.36
C VAL A 75 -0.41 -14.83 -3.11
N VAL A 76 0.31 -15.89 -3.50
CA VAL A 76 -0.27 -17.05 -4.19
C VAL A 76 0.12 -18.32 -3.46
N GLY A 77 -0.87 -19.04 -2.94
CA GLY A 77 -0.62 -20.13 -2.00
C GLY A 77 0.11 -19.59 -0.77
N ASP A 78 1.30 -20.10 -0.50
CA ASP A 78 2.15 -19.64 0.61
C ASP A 78 3.29 -18.72 0.16
N ASP A 79 3.42 -18.50 -1.15
CA ASP A 79 4.47 -17.66 -1.71
C ASP A 79 4.08 -16.18 -1.68
N VAL A 80 4.98 -15.35 -1.14
CA VAL A 80 4.88 -13.89 -1.16
C VAL A 80 5.76 -13.35 -2.27
N HIS A 81 5.12 -12.70 -3.24
CA HIS A 81 5.76 -12.12 -4.42
C HIS A 81 5.76 -10.60 -4.27
N ASN A 82 6.94 -9.98 -4.28
CA ASN A 82 7.11 -8.53 -4.18
C ASN A 82 7.88 -8.01 -5.38
N VAL A 83 7.62 -6.78 -5.79
CA VAL A 83 8.36 -6.08 -6.83
C VAL A 83 8.69 -4.66 -6.41
N GLY A 84 9.73 -4.08 -7.01
CA GLY A 84 10.18 -2.74 -6.66
C GLY A 84 11.56 -2.46 -7.20
N PHE A 85 12.39 -1.78 -6.42
CA PHE A 85 13.75 -1.46 -6.81
C PHE A 85 14.75 -1.54 -5.65
N GLU A 86 16.03 -1.65 -6.00
CA GLU A 86 17.16 -1.42 -5.10
C GLU A 86 18.26 -0.65 -5.83
N ILE A 87 18.88 0.33 -5.16
CA ILE A 87 20.00 1.10 -5.70
C ILE A 87 21.29 0.31 -5.58
N ASN A 88 21.98 0.09 -6.70
CA ASN A 88 23.26 -0.62 -6.73
C ASN A 88 24.46 0.27 -6.36
N SER A 89 25.67 -0.30 -6.34
CA SER A 89 26.90 0.41 -5.98
C SER A 89 27.28 1.54 -6.97
N ALA A 90 26.78 1.51 -8.21
CA ALA A 90 26.94 2.56 -9.20
C ALA A 90 25.88 3.68 -9.06
N GLY A 91 25.00 3.60 -8.06
CA GLY A 91 23.93 4.56 -7.84
C GLY A 91 22.75 4.40 -8.81
N LYS A 92 22.63 3.25 -9.48
CA LYS A 92 21.52 2.96 -10.40
C LYS A 92 20.39 2.23 -9.72
N TYR A 93 19.15 2.63 -10.05
CA TYR A 93 17.95 1.93 -9.61
C TYR A 93 17.82 0.64 -10.42
N VAL A 94 17.88 -0.51 -9.74
CA VAL A 94 17.69 -1.81 -10.37
C VAL A 94 16.28 -2.29 -10.08
N ALA A 95 15.50 -2.63 -11.11
CA ALA A 95 14.19 -3.23 -10.94
C ALA A 95 14.37 -4.64 -10.34
N LYS A 96 13.64 -4.95 -9.28
CA LYS A 96 13.77 -6.20 -8.51
C LYS A 96 12.45 -6.94 -8.43
N TYR A 97 12.55 -8.25 -8.42
CA TYR A 97 11.51 -9.18 -8.02
C TYR A 97 12.01 -9.96 -6.80
N TRP A 98 11.21 -10.04 -5.74
CA TRP A 98 11.50 -10.88 -4.58
C TRP A 98 10.43 -11.95 -4.41
N LYS A 99 10.85 -13.20 -4.32
CA LYS A 99 9.99 -14.32 -3.92
C LYS A 99 10.44 -14.82 -2.55
N ASN A 100 9.57 -14.74 -1.54
CA ASN A 100 9.87 -15.18 -0.17
C ASN A 100 11.19 -14.63 0.40
N GLY A 101 11.51 -13.37 0.10
CA GLY A 101 12.74 -12.72 0.56
C GLY A 101 14.00 -12.98 -0.26
N ILE A 102 13.89 -13.74 -1.36
CA ILE A 102 14.99 -14.01 -2.29
C ILE A 102 14.85 -13.08 -3.50
N ALA A 103 15.87 -12.27 -3.77
CA ALA A 103 15.88 -11.28 -4.84
C ALA A 103 16.28 -11.87 -6.19
N THR A 104 15.72 -11.34 -7.26
CA THR A 104 16.12 -11.52 -8.65
C THR A 104 16.07 -10.17 -9.36
N ASP A 105 17.10 -9.87 -10.15
CA ASP A 105 17.22 -8.61 -10.86
C ASP A 105 16.47 -8.73 -12.20
N LEU A 106 15.60 -7.75 -12.48
CA LEU A 106 14.83 -7.69 -13.72
C LEU A 106 15.56 -6.88 -14.82
N THR A 107 16.61 -6.16 -14.45
CA THR A 107 17.49 -5.40 -15.34
C THR A 107 18.96 -5.60 -14.97
N ASP A 108 19.86 -5.23 -15.88
CA ASP A 108 21.31 -5.39 -15.70
C ASP A 108 21.94 -4.37 -14.74
N GLY A 109 21.17 -3.39 -14.28
CA GLY A 109 21.60 -2.32 -13.40
C GLY A 109 22.53 -1.27 -14.03
N SER A 110 22.63 -1.21 -15.35
CA SER A 110 23.38 -0.18 -16.07
C SER A 110 22.64 1.17 -16.14
N ARG A 111 21.31 1.12 -16.01
CA ARG A 111 20.38 2.25 -16.14
C ARG A 111 19.29 2.15 -15.08
N ASP A 112 18.67 3.28 -14.79
CA ASP A 112 17.60 3.34 -13.81
C ASP A 112 16.37 2.59 -14.32
N ALA A 113 15.87 1.67 -13.50
CA ALA A 113 14.72 0.85 -13.78
C ALA A 113 13.91 0.63 -12.52
N TYR A 114 12.60 0.49 -12.71
CA TYR A 114 11.65 0.27 -11.63
C TYR A 114 10.65 -0.80 -12.06
N ALA A 115 10.31 -1.69 -11.14
CA ALA A 115 9.08 -2.46 -11.21
C ALA A 115 8.04 -1.77 -10.31
N ASN A 116 6.80 -1.66 -10.76
CA ASN A 116 5.76 -0.88 -10.08
C ASN A 116 4.61 -1.76 -9.59
N ASP A 117 4.25 -2.79 -10.33
CA ASP A 117 3.12 -3.65 -9.99
C ASP A 117 3.32 -5.09 -10.50
N ILE A 118 2.62 -6.04 -9.88
CA ILE A 118 2.75 -7.48 -10.14
C ILE A 118 1.38 -8.15 -10.21
N PHE A 119 1.20 -8.96 -11.24
CA PHE A 119 0.04 -9.83 -11.41
C PHE A 119 0.49 -11.27 -11.68
N ILE A 120 -0.18 -12.25 -11.07
CA ILE A 120 0.10 -13.67 -11.29
C ILE A 120 -1.11 -14.33 -11.91
N SER A 121 -0.92 -14.99 -13.05
CA SER A 121 -1.97 -15.75 -13.75
C SER A 121 -1.49 -17.18 -13.97
N GLY A 122 -2.07 -18.12 -13.22
CA GLY A 122 -1.57 -19.50 -13.17
C GLY A 122 -0.12 -19.54 -12.68
N ASN A 123 0.79 -20.01 -13.55
CA ASN A 123 2.22 -20.08 -13.26
C ASN A 123 3.01 -18.88 -13.78
N ASP A 124 2.38 -17.98 -14.54
CA ASP A 124 3.05 -16.85 -15.16
C ASP A 124 3.04 -15.63 -14.24
N VAL A 125 4.19 -15.00 -14.08
CA VAL A 125 4.38 -13.75 -13.33
C VAL A 125 4.52 -12.59 -14.32
N TYR A 126 3.66 -11.59 -14.19
CA TYR A 126 3.64 -10.37 -14.99
C TYR A 126 3.98 -9.18 -14.09
N ILE A 127 4.93 -8.37 -14.51
CA ILE A 127 5.42 -7.23 -13.70
C ILE A 127 5.43 -5.99 -14.59
N ALA A 128 4.68 -4.94 -14.25
CA ALA A 128 4.76 -3.66 -14.97
C ALA A 128 5.90 -2.78 -14.43
N GLY A 129 6.45 -1.93 -15.30
CA GLY A 129 7.39 -0.91 -14.89
C GLY A 129 8.05 -0.18 -16.05
N GLN A 130 9.25 0.33 -15.81
CA GLN A 130 9.99 1.11 -16.79
C GLN A 130 11.50 0.97 -16.63
N GLU A 131 12.21 1.32 -17.70
CA GLU A 131 13.66 1.46 -17.69
C GLU A 131 14.07 2.68 -18.52
N MET A 132 15.08 3.41 -18.05
CA MET A 132 15.61 4.58 -18.73
C MET A 132 16.17 4.20 -20.11
N LYS A 133 15.86 4.98 -21.14
CA LYS A 133 16.31 4.73 -22.51
C LYS A 133 17.83 4.88 -22.65
N PRO A 134 18.49 4.14 -23.56
CA PRO A 134 19.94 4.20 -23.70
C PRO A 134 20.38 5.61 -24.15
N GLY A 135 21.27 6.25 -23.40
CA GLY A 135 21.80 7.58 -23.76
C GLY A 135 20.83 8.75 -23.55
N GLU A 136 19.68 8.51 -22.92
CA GLU A 136 18.67 9.53 -22.62
C GLU A 136 18.37 9.61 -21.11
N ASN A 137 17.63 10.65 -20.71
CA ASN A 137 17.11 10.83 -19.35
C ASN A 137 15.59 10.59 -19.26
N THR A 138 15.06 9.77 -20.16
CA THR A 138 13.63 9.47 -20.31
C THR A 138 13.39 7.97 -20.17
N TYR A 139 12.16 7.57 -19.83
CA TYR A 139 11.81 6.18 -19.60
C TYR A 139 11.07 5.55 -20.78
N ALA A 140 11.30 4.25 -20.94
CA ALA A 140 10.51 3.35 -21.76
C ALA A 140 9.73 2.40 -20.84
N ALA A 141 8.40 2.44 -20.93
CA ALA A 141 7.50 1.49 -20.28
C ALA A 141 7.66 0.09 -20.88
N LYS A 142 7.56 -0.89 -20.00
CA LYS A 142 7.62 -2.32 -20.31
C LYS A 142 6.86 -3.12 -19.24
N TYR A 143 6.66 -4.40 -19.54
CA TYR A 143 6.39 -5.37 -18.50
C TYR A 143 7.34 -6.55 -18.65
N TRP A 144 7.58 -7.29 -17.57
CA TRP A 144 8.31 -8.56 -17.59
C TRP A 144 7.32 -9.69 -17.44
N LYS A 145 7.37 -10.67 -18.35
CA LYS A 145 6.68 -11.96 -18.21
C LYS A 145 7.72 -13.02 -17.86
N ASN A 146 7.67 -13.58 -16.66
CA ASN A 146 8.63 -14.56 -16.15
C ASN A 146 10.10 -14.08 -16.30
N GLY A 147 10.35 -12.81 -16.00
CA GLY A 147 11.66 -12.18 -16.12
C GLY A 147 12.05 -11.73 -17.53
N ILE A 148 11.27 -12.05 -18.56
CA ILE A 148 11.53 -11.65 -19.95
C ILE A 148 10.80 -10.34 -20.23
N ALA A 149 11.53 -9.30 -20.62
CA ALA A 149 10.97 -7.98 -20.91
C ALA A 149 10.15 -7.96 -22.21
N VAL A 150 9.00 -7.30 -22.16
CA VAL A 150 8.14 -6.94 -23.29
C VAL A 150 7.96 -5.43 -23.28
N ASN A 151 8.47 -4.77 -24.32
CA ASN A 151 8.40 -3.31 -24.42
C ASN A 151 6.99 -2.85 -24.82
N LEU A 152 6.51 -1.80 -24.16
CA LEU A 152 5.21 -1.16 -24.44
C LEU A 152 5.36 0.22 -25.11
N THR A 153 6.60 0.70 -25.21
CA THR A 153 6.91 2.07 -25.63
C THR A 153 6.77 2.22 -27.14
N ASP A 154 6.13 3.32 -27.55
CA ASP A 154 6.01 3.79 -28.93
C ASP A 154 7.00 4.95 -29.18
N GLU A 155 6.67 5.89 -30.08
CA GLU A 155 7.47 7.08 -30.39
C GLU A 155 7.48 8.15 -29.26
N ALA A 156 6.82 7.91 -28.12
CA ALA A 156 6.77 8.84 -27.00
C ALA A 156 8.14 9.19 -26.41
N GLN A 157 8.26 10.43 -25.93
CA GLN A 157 9.47 10.90 -25.24
C GLN A 157 9.64 10.16 -23.91
N ASN A 158 8.59 10.09 -23.09
CA ASN A 158 8.62 9.44 -21.77
C ASN A 158 7.37 8.58 -21.58
N VAL A 159 7.52 7.34 -21.15
CA VAL A 159 6.41 6.42 -20.87
C VAL A 159 6.71 5.61 -19.63
N ILE A 160 5.73 5.48 -18.74
CA ILE A 160 5.81 4.63 -17.56
C ILE A 160 4.57 3.73 -17.47
N ALA A 161 4.75 2.51 -16.97
CA ALA A 161 3.67 1.56 -16.71
C ALA A 161 3.55 1.36 -15.20
N THR A 162 2.39 1.69 -14.64
CA THR A 162 2.17 1.76 -13.19
C THR A 162 1.41 0.54 -12.65
N GLY A 163 0.47 -0.02 -13.42
CA GLY A 163 -0.32 -1.18 -13.01
C GLY A 163 -0.48 -2.23 -14.11
N ILE A 164 -0.67 -3.50 -13.73
CA ILE A 164 -0.84 -4.63 -14.67
C ILE A 164 -1.92 -5.60 -14.22
N ALA A 165 -2.72 -6.09 -15.17
CA ALA A 165 -3.70 -7.14 -14.93
C ALA A 165 -3.80 -8.10 -16.11
N VAL A 166 -4.19 -9.35 -15.85
CA VAL A 166 -4.39 -10.37 -16.89
C VAL A 166 -5.78 -10.97 -16.78
N VAL A 167 -6.54 -10.97 -17.87
CA VAL A 167 -7.87 -11.59 -17.97
C VAL A 167 -7.89 -12.56 -19.15
N GLY A 168 -8.02 -13.86 -18.85
CA GLY A 168 -7.86 -14.89 -19.86
C GLY A 168 -6.46 -14.80 -20.50
N ASN A 169 -6.42 -14.52 -21.79
CA ASN A 169 -5.16 -14.34 -22.54
C ASN A 169 -4.76 -12.86 -22.73
N ASP A 170 -5.61 -11.93 -22.31
CA ASP A 170 -5.37 -10.51 -22.52
C ASP A 170 -4.56 -9.92 -21.36
N VAL A 171 -3.46 -9.25 -21.68
CA VAL A 171 -2.64 -8.47 -20.74
C VAL A 171 -3.02 -7.01 -20.86
N TYR A 172 -3.46 -6.43 -19.75
CA TYR A 172 -3.78 -5.01 -19.61
C TYR A 172 -2.70 -4.34 -18.77
N VAL A 173 -2.21 -3.20 -19.23
CA VAL A 173 -1.25 -2.37 -18.49
C VAL A 173 -1.77 -0.95 -18.50
N ILE A 174 -1.73 -0.24 -17.37
CA ILE A 174 -2.07 1.18 -17.27
C ILE A 174 -0.81 1.99 -16.93
N GLY A 175 -0.81 3.27 -17.30
CA GLY A 175 0.24 4.20 -16.92
C GLY A 175 0.06 5.54 -17.60
N GLU A 176 1.16 6.20 -17.90
CA GLU A 176 1.15 7.50 -18.56
C GLU A 176 2.22 7.60 -19.65
N ARG A 177 2.00 8.56 -20.53
CA ARG A 177 2.94 8.91 -21.60
C ARG A 177 3.02 10.40 -21.80
N ARG A 178 4.16 10.87 -22.26
CA ARG A 178 4.39 12.24 -22.71
C ARG A 178 5.15 12.24 -24.03
N MET A 179 4.59 12.90 -25.04
CA MET A 179 5.27 13.11 -26.32
C MET A 179 6.26 14.28 -26.21
N GLN A 180 7.25 14.32 -27.11
CA GLN A 180 8.30 15.34 -27.10
C GLN A 180 7.75 16.78 -27.14
N ASN A 181 6.66 16.99 -27.86
CA ASN A 181 5.99 18.28 -28.03
C ASN A 181 4.90 18.54 -26.98
N TRP A 182 4.75 17.68 -25.97
CA TRP A 182 3.77 17.84 -24.89
C TRP A 182 4.45 18.26 -23.60
N LEU A 183 3.87 19.28 -22.97
CA LEU A 183 4.27 19.68 -21.61
C LEU A 183 3.63 18.78 -20.54
N THR A 184 2.46 18.21 -20.84
CA THR A 184 1.67 17.41 -19.90
C THR A 184 1.66 15.93 -20.28
N PRO A 185 1.88 15.01 -19.34
CA PRO A 185 1.61 13.58 -19.55
C PRO A 185 0.11 13.31 -19.58
N VAL A 186 -0.28 12.28 -20.33
CA VAL A 186 -1.66 11.76 -20.38
C VAL A 186 -1.70 10.33 -19.88
N THR A 187 -2.79 9.98 -19.20
CA THR A 187 -3.05 8.60 -18.78
C THR A 187 -3.38 7.77 -20.01
N CYS A 188 -2.80 6.59 -20.09
CA CYS A 188 -3.04 5.63 -21.15
C CYS A 188 -3.02 4.20 -20.63
N TYR A 189 -3.53 3.28 -21.46
CA TYR A 189 -3.42 1.86 -21.20
C TYR A 189 -2.97 1.12 -22.45
N TRP A 190 -2.45 -0.08 -22.25
CA TRP A 190 -2.14 -1.04 -23.28
C TRP A 190 -2.99 -2.29 -23.08
N LYS A 191 -3.57 -2.78 -24.17
CA LYS A 191 -4.14 -4.14 -24.24
C LYS A 191 -3.31 -4.94 -25.24
N ASN A 192 -2.60 -5.96 -24.77
CA ASN A 192 -1.70 -6.79 -25.60
C ASN A 192 -0.71 -5.94 -26.42
N GLY A 193 -0.14 -4.91 -25.78
CA GLY A 193 0.80 -3.98 -26.40
C GLY A 193 0.17 -2.89 -27.28
N GLN A 194 -1.14 -2.94 -27.57
CA GLN A 194 -1.85 -1.88 -28.30
C GLN A 194 -2.29 -0.78 -27.35
N ARG A 195 -1.81 0.45 -27.58
CA ARG A 195 -2.02 1.59 -26.70
C ARG A 195 -3.31 2.36 -27.00
N SER A 196 -3.96 2.91 -25.98
CA SER A 196 -5.03 3.90 -26.08
C SER A 196 -4.99 4.86 -24.91
N ASP A 197 -5.42 6.11 -25.11
CA ASP A 197 -5.42 7.14 -24.06
C ASP A 197 -6.74 7.13 -23.28
N LEU A 198 -6.65 7.35 -21.96
CA LEU A 198 -7.79 7.49 -21.05
C LEU A 198 -8.04 8.95 -20.65
N SER A 199 -7.02 9.81 -20.77
CA SER A 199 -7.13 11.25 -20.58
C SER A 199 -6.60 12.01 -21.80
N ASP A 200 -6.85 13.32 -21.82
CA ASP A 200 -6.33 14.21 -22.84
C ASP A 200 -5.40 15.27 -22.23
N LEU A 201 -4.96 16.23 -23.04
CA LEU A 201 -4.02 17.28 -22.67
C LEU A 201 -4.65 18.41 -21.82
N THR A 202 -5.95 18.35 -21.52
CA THR A 202 -6.62 19.36 -20.67
C THR A 202 -6.35 19.16 -19.18
N THR A 203 -5.81 17.99 -18.82
CA THR A 203 -5.42 17.62 -17.47
C THR A 203 -4.04 16.96 -17.49
N THR A 204 -3.41 16.81 -16.33
CA THR A 204 -2.11 16.15 -16.19
C THR A 204 -2.30 14.82 -15.47
N ALA A 205 -1.80 13.72 -16.06
CA ALA A 205 -1.78 12.42 -15.39
C ALA A 205 -1.00 12.46 -14.07
N ASP A 206 -1.47 11.68 -13.09
CA ASP A 206 -0.86 11.59 -11.76
C ASP A 206 -0.77 10.12 -11.33
N ASP A 207 -1.64 9.63 -10.44
CA ASP A 207 -1.70 8.21 -10.06
C ASP A 207 -2.60 7.37 -10.99
N GLN A 208 -2.29 6.07 -11.12
CA GLN A 208 -3.13 5.09 -11.81
C GLN A 208 -3.04 3.73 -11.13
N ASP A 209 -4.12 2.96 -11.20
CA ASP A 209 -4.15 1.57 -10.74
C ASP A 209 -5.14 0.74 -11.57
N ILE A 210 -4.95 -0.57 -11.57
CA ILE A 210 -5.78 -1.54 -12.31
C ILE A 210 -6.05 -2.77 -11.46
N THR A 211 -7.28 -3.24 -11.48
CA THR A 211 -7.67 -4.48 -10.78
C THR A 211 -8.66 -5.28 -11.62
N VAL A 212 -8.89 -6.53 -11.23
CA VAL A 212 -9.83 -7.43 -11.91
C VAL A 212 -10.83 -8.01 -10.92
N SER A 213 -12.06 -8.17 -11.37
CA SER A 213 -13.11 -8.89 -10.65
C SER A 213 -13.80 -9.84 -11.61
N GLY A 214 -13.53 -11.14 -11.46
CA GLY A 214 -13.95 -12.14 -12.44
C GLY A 214 -13.31 -11.88 -13.81
N SER A 215 -14.14 -11.63 -14.82
CA SER A 215 -13.70 -11.29 -16.18
C SER A 215 -13.62 -9.79 -16.45
N ASP A 216 -13.97 -8.96 -15.47
CA ASP A 216 -14.07 -7.52 -15.65
C ASP A 216 -12.78 -6.82 -15.20
N VAL A 217 -12.30 -5.90 -16.03
CA VAL A 217 -11.14 -5.06 -15.75
C VAL A 217 -11.61 -3.71 -15.24
N TYR A 218 -11.04 -3.26 -14.14
CA TYR A 218 -11.30 -1.96 -13.56
C TYR A 218 -10.02 -1.13 -13.58
N MET A 219 -10.09 0.05 -14.16
CA MET A 219 -8.97 0.99 -14.24
C MET A 219 -9.35 2.26 -13.51
N MET A 220 -8.44 2.75 -12.68
CA MET A 220 -8.55 4.03 -11.97
C MET A 220 -7.40 4.94 -12.37
N TRP A 221 -7.70 6.23 -12.48
CA TRP A 221 -6.68 7.24 -12.70
C TRP A 221 -7.06 8.56 -12.06
N SER A 222 -6.04 9.18 -11.48
CA SER A 222 -6.07 10.55 -10.97
C SER A 222 -5.45 11.49 -12.00
N VAL A 223 -6.04 12.68 -12.10
CA VAL A 223 -5.48 13.77 -12.91
C VAL A 223 -5.47 15.06 -12.12
N ALA A 224 -4.41 15.85 -12.27
CA ALA A 224 -4.41 17.24 -11.87
C ALA A 224 -5.22 18.05 -12.88
N TYR A 225 -6.29 18.68 -12.40
CA TYR A 225 -7.29 19.33 -13.27
C TYR A 225 -7.23 20.86 -13.27
N ASN A 226 -6.33 21.43 -12.48
CA ASN A 226 -6.12 22.87 -12.42
C ASN A 226 -4.68 23.21 -12.04
N ASN A 227 -4.35 24.51 -12.12
CA ASN A 227 -3.01 25.04 -11.87
C ASN A 227 -2.59 24.99 -10.39
N SER A 228 -3.51 24.66 -9.47
CA SER A 228 -3.20 24.48 -8.05
C SER A 228 -2.75 23.04 -7.72
N GLY A 229 -2.66 22.16 -8.73
CA GLY A 229 -2.28 20.76 -8.54
C GLY A 229 -3.35 19.93 -7.84
N GLN A 230 -4.61 20.38 -7.85
CA GLN A 230 -5.68 19.61 -7.24
C GLN A 230 -6.02 18.39 -8.10
N LEU A 231 -6.22 17.25 -7.43
CA LEU A 231 -6.50 15.98 -8.09
C LEU A 231 -8.00 15.67 -8.10
N GLN A 232 -8.43 15.06 -9.20
CA GLN A 232 -9.71 14.38 -9.30
C GLN A 232 -9.49 12.95 -9.82
N THR A 233 -10.26 12.00 -9.30
CA THR A 233 -10.11 10.58 -9.65
C THR A 233 -11.27 10.06 -10.44
N ARG A 234 -10.99 9.28 -11.47
CA ARG A 234 -11.98 8.54 -12.25
C ARG A 234 -11.69 7.06 -12.19
N TYR A 235 -12.73 6.26 -12.37
CA TYR A 235 -12.57 4.84 -12.65
C TYR A 235 -13.51 4.39 -13.76
N SER A 236 -13.13 3.32 -14.45
CA SER A 236 -13.93 2.69 -15.49
C SER A 236 -13.90 1.18 -15.33
N LYS A 237 -15.07 0.56 -15.57
CA LYS A 237 -15.23 -0.89 -15.72
C LYS A 237 -15.23 -1.22 -17.21
N ASN A 238 -14.34 -2.08 -17.66
CA ASN A 238 -14.22 -2.54 -19.05
C ASN A 238 -14.20 -1.38 -20.07
N LEU A 239 -13.54 -0.28 -19.73
CA LEU A 239 -13.42 0.91 -20.57
C LEU A 239 -14.77 1.55 -20.95
N ALA A 240 -15.82 1.30 -20.17
CA ALA A 240 -17.07 2.04 -20.24
C ALA A 240 -16.87 3.52 -19.85
N ALA A 241 -17.92 4.33 -20.02
CA ALA A 241 -17.89 5.74 -19.62
C ALA A 241 -17.39 5.88 -18.15
N PRO A 242 -16.34 6.69 -17.90
CA PRO A 242 -15.72 6.74 -16.59
C PRO A 242 -16.61 7.43 -15.56
N THR A 243 -16.61 6.87 -14.35
CA THR A 243 -17.25 7.48 -13.18
C THR A 243 -16.23 8.37 -12.47
N LEU A 244 -16.61 9.63 -12.25
CA LEU A 244 -15.82 10.60 -11.47
C LEU A 244 -16.17 10.47 -9.98
N ILE A 245 -15.16 10.38 -9.12
CA ILE A 245 -15.37 10.48 -7.67
C ILE A 245 -15.73 11.93 -7.33
N GLN A 246 -16.87 12.12 -6.68
CA GLN A 246 -17.31 13.41 -6.17
C GLN A 246 -17.65 13.27 -4.69
N ASP A 247 -16.74 13.72 -3.83
CA ASP A 247 -16.93 13.66 -2.37
C ASP A 247 -17.29 15.02 -1.76
N GLY A 248 -17.64 15.99 -2.61
CA GLY A 248 -17.99 17.35 -2.22
C GLY A 248 -16.77 18.26 -1.95
N THR A 249 -15.55 17.78 -2.19
CA THR A 249 -14.32 18.56 -2.01
C THR A 249 -13.61 18.84 -3.33
N SER A 250 -12.68 19.79 -3.33
CA SER A 250 -11.88 20.12 -4.51
C SER A 250 -10.64 19.25 -4.68
N TYR A 251 -10.41 18.26 -3.82
CA TYR A 251 -9.26 17.37 -3.93
C TYR A 251 -9.64 15.95 -3.50
N ALA A 252 -9.69 15.06 -4.49
CA ALA A 252 -9.89 13.63 -4.31
C ALA A 252 -8.92 12.88 -5.25
N GLY A 253 -7.71 12.63 -4.77
CA GLY A 253 -6.66 11.89 -5.48
C GLY A 253 -6.65 10.42 -5.03
N GLY A 254 -6.87 9.52 -5.95
CA GLY A 254 -6.90 8.07 -5.75
C GLY A 254 -5.59 7.44 -6.19
N THR A 255 -5.10 6.50 -5.39
CA THR A 255 -3.81 5.80 -5.52
C THR A 255 -3.96 4.31 -5.79
N SER A 256 -5.04 3.69 -5.28
CA SER A 256 -5.34 2.28 -5.52
C SER A 256 -6.83 1.99 -5.67
N ILE A 257 -7.18 0.95 -6.43
CA ILE A 257 -8.55 0.47 -6.66
C ILE A 257 -8.68 -1.01 -6.28
N ALA A 258 -9.75 -1.36 -5.56
CA ALA A 258 -10.22 -2.74 -5.42
C ALA A 258 -11.72 -2.86 -5.66
N VAL A 259 -12.18 -4.07 -5.96
CA VAL A 259 -13.58 -4.35 -6.28
C VAL A 259 -14.04 -5.59 -5.52
N LYS A 260 -15.19 -5.48 -4.85
CA LYS A 260 -15.88 -6.64 -4.23
C LYS A 260 -17.35 -6.63 -4.64
N GLY A 261 -17.76 -7.66 -5.38
CA GLY A 261 -19.11 -7.72 -5.94
C GLY A 261 -19.38 -6.53 -6.85
N ASN A 262 -20.37 -5.71 -6.52
CA ASN A 262 -20.70 -4.49 -7.26
C ASN A 262 -20.04 -3.22 -6.70
N ASP A 263 -19.37 -3.32 -5.56
CA ASP A 263 -18.77 -2.19 -4.88
C ASP A 263 -17.34 -1.94 -5.39
N VAL A 264 -17.06 -0.68 -5.75
CA VAL A 264 -15.74 -0.18 -6.10
C VAL A 264 -15.18 0.63 -4.93
N TYR A 265 -13.96 0.31 -4.56
CA TYR A 265 -13.23 0.92 -3.47
C TYR A 265 -12.00 1.59 -4.03
N ILE A 266 -11.75 2.84 -3.65
CA ILE A 266 -10.57 3.58 -4.07
C ILE A 266 -9.90 4.15 -2.83
N ALA A 267 -8.60 3.93 -2.65
CA ALA A 267 -7.80 4.54 -1.60
C ALA A 267 -7.09 5.76 -2.14
N GLY A 268 -6.73 6.68 -1.27
CA GLY A 268 -5.91 7.81 -1.66
C GLY A 268 -5.90 8.93 -0.63
N THR A 269 -5.73 10.14 -1.14
CA THR A 269 -5.58 11.35 -0.34
C THR A 269 -6.61 12.39 -0.78
N GLY A 270 -7.24 13.04 0.19
CA GLY A 270 -8.18 14.11 -0.06
C GLY A 270 -8.10 15.20 0.99
N ILE A 271 -8.94 16.23 0.86
CA ILE A 271 -9.09 17.27 1.89
C ILE A 271 -10.37 17.08 2.70
N LEU A 272 -10.40 17.57 3.94
CA LEU A 272 -11.65 17.69 4.69
C LEU A 272 -12.47 18.90 4.20
N PRO A 273 -13.81 18.89 4.36
CA PRO A 273 -14.61 20.09 4.09
C PRO A 273 -14.07 21.29 4.88
N ASN A 274 -13.86 22.42 4.18
CA ASN A 274 -13.30 23.65 4.75
C ASN A 274 -11.87 23.54 5.30
N SER A 275 -11.12 22.50 4.92
CA SER A 275 -9.69 22.35 5.22
C SER A 275 -8.87 22.33 3.94
N GLN A 276 -7.61 22.75 4.03
CA GLN A 276 -6.62 22.57 2.96
C GLN A 276 -5.63 21.45 3.28
N SER A 277 -5.68 20.89 4.50
CA SER A 277 -4.80 19.79 4.89
C SER A 277 -5.25 18.49 4.24
N LEU A 278 -4.26 17.78 3.67
CA LEU A 278 -4.44 16.47 3.09
C LEU A 278 -4.58 15.42 4.19
N VAL A 279 -5.51 14.49 3.98
CA VAL A 279 -5.80 13.36 4.87
C VAL A 279 -5.96 12.09 4.03
N SER A 280 -5.56 10.95 4.59
CA SER A 280 -5.82 9.65 3.98
C SER A 280 -7.32 9.34 3.99
N LYS A 281 -7.81 8.83 2.85
CA LYS A 281 -9.21 8.45 2.64
C LYS A 281 -9.29 7.12 1.90
N TYR A 282 -10.45 6.49 1.99
CA TYR A 282 -10.94 5.67 0.90
C TYR A 282 -12.35 6.11 0.50
N TRP A 283 -12.75 5.79 -0.72
CA TRP A 283 -14.08 6.02 -1.24
C TRP A 283 -14.72 4.69 -1.60
N LYS A 284 -15.92 4.43 -1.07
CA LYS A 284 -16.77 3.31 -1.47
C LYS A 284 -17.84 3.82 -2.42
N ASN A 285 -17.81 3.41 -3.68
CA ASN A 285 -18.70 3.92 -4.75
C ASN A 285 -18.76 5.46 -4.78
N GLY A 286 -17.61 6.11 -4.58
CA GLY A 286 -17.49 7.57 -4.52
C GLY A 286 -17.82 8.22 -3.16
N SER A 287 -18.40 7.49 -2.21
CA SER A 287 -18.67 8.01 -0.86
C SER A 287 -17.42 7.94 0.01
N PRO A 288 -16.95 9.06 0.60
CA PRO A 288 -15.67 9.10 1.34
C PRO A 288 -15.77 8.51 2.75
N VAL A 289 -14.69 7.89 3.18
CA VAL A 289 -14.40 7.54 4.57
C VAL A 289 -13.01 8.08 4.91
N ILE A 290 -12.93 8.85 5.99
CA ILE A 290 -11.69 9.46 6.48
C ILE A 290 -10.96 8.44 7.36
N LEU A 291 -9.65 8.28 7.15
CA LEU A 291 -8.84 7.27 7.80
C LEU A 291 -7.85 7.89 8.81
N GLY A 292 -7.03 8.80 8.34
CA GLY A 292 -5.94 9.40 9.10
C GLY A 292 -6.18 10.85 9.49
N SER A 293 -5.20 11.39 10.21
CA SER A 293 -5.09 12.82 10.50
C SER A 293 -4.47 13.60 9.33
N ASN A 294 -4.23 14.89 9.53
CA ASN A 294 -3.44 15.70 8.60
C ASN A 294 -2.11 15.02 8.27
N ASP A 295 -1.66 15.22 7.03
CA ASP A 295 -0.37 14.74 6.50
C ASP A 295 -0.24 13.21 6.51
N SER A 296 -1.36 12.53 6.27
CA SER A 296 -1.43 11.09 6.02
C SER A 296 -1.80 10.79 4.58
N ALA A 297 -1.36 9.64 4.07
CA ALA A 297 -1.71 9.17 2.74
C ALA A 297 -2.11 7.70 2.79
N ALA A 298 -3.14 7.33 2.03
CA ALA A 298 -3.44 5.94 1.70
C ALA A 298 -2.87 5.63 0.32
N LEU A 299 -2.17 4.50 0.21
CA LEU A 299 -1.40 4.12 -0.98
C LEU A 299 -1.91 2.82 -1.62
N SER A 300 -2.54 1.95 -0.84
CA SER A 300 -3.12 0.69 -1.32
C SER A 300 -4.35 0.31 -0.51
N LEU A 301 -5.20 -0.54 -1.07
CA LEU A 301 -6.27 -1.18 -0.31
C LEU A 301 -6.52 -2.61 -0.75
N ASP A 302 -7.09 -3.39 0.17
CA ASP A 302 -7.65 -4.70 -0.11
C ASP A 302 -8.97 -4.88 0.65
N VAL A 303 -9.87 -5.67 0.09
CA VAL A 303 -11.19 -5.94 0.68
C VAL A 303 -11.33 -7.44 0.90
N SER A 304 -11.31 -7.85 2.16
CA SER A 304 -11.32 -9.25 2.56
C SER A 304 -12.49 -9.54 3.48
N GLY A 305 -13.42 -10.37 3.03
CA GLY A 305 -14.70 -10.49 3.71
C GLY A 305 -15.35 -9.12 3.80
N ASP A 306 -15.97 -8.79 4.92
CA ASP A 306 -16.62 -7.48 5.09
C ASP A 306 -15.67 -6.37 5.53
N ASP A 307 -14.39 -6.69 5.71
CA ASP A 307 -13.37 -5.78 6.19
C ASP A 307 -12.60 -5.13 5.03
N ILE A 308 -12.36 -3.83 5.20
CA ILE A 308 -11.60 -3.00 4.27
C ILE A 308 -10.28 -2.66 4.94
N TYR A 309 -9.18 -3.04 4.29
CA TYR A 309 -7.83 -2.80 4.74
C TYR A 309 -7.20 -1.77 3.82
N VAL A 310 -6.64 -0.70 4.39
CA VAL A 310 -6.01 0.36 3.61
C VAL A 310 -4.60 0.56 4.11
N GLY A 311 -3.59 0.40 3.27
CA GLY A 311 -2.18 0.61 3.61
C GLY A 311 -1.73 2.03 3.26
N GLY A 312 -0.84 2.60 4.07
CA GLY A 312 -0.24 3.89 3.76
C GLY A 312 0.79 4.36 4.78
N TYR A 313 0.80 5.66 5.05
CA TYR A 313 1.65 6.26 6.08
C TYR A 313 0.98 7.42 6.82
N GLN A 314 1.53 7.71 8.00
CA GLN A 314 1.23 8.91 8.79
C GLN A 314 2.54 9.60 9.18
N THR A 315 2.63 10.93 9.05
CA THR A 315 3.78 11.69 9.53
C THR A 315 3.75 11.85 11.05
N VAL A 316 4.92 11.78 11.68
CA VAL A 316 5.06 11.92 13.14
C VAL A 316 5.64 13.29 13.49
N ALA A 317 5.19 13.85 14.62
CA ALA A 317 5.76 15.08 15.18
C ALA A 317 7.27 14.91 15.46
N GLY A 318 8.09 15.84 14.95
CA GLY A 318 9.56 15.77 15.07
C GLY A 318 10.26 15.17 13.85
N GLY A 319 9.51 14.71 12.83
CA GLY A 319 10.04 14.18 11.58
C GLY A 319 9.98 12.65 11.51
N GLY A 320 9.90 12.12 10.29
CA GLY A 320 9.71 10.69 10.03
C GLY A 320 8.28 10.34 9.62
N SER A 321 8.04 9.06 9.35
CA SER A 321 6.72 8.56 8.95
C SER A 321 6.51 7.13 9.43
N GLU A 322 5.32 6.83 9.92
CA GLU A 322 4.91 5.49 10.30
C GLU A 322 4.27 4.77 9.12
N ALA A 323 4.74 3.57 8.82
CA ALA A 323 3.96 2.59 8.08
C ALA A 323 2.74 2.19 8.93
N VAL A 324 1.55 2.46 8.41
CA VAL A 324 0.28 2.23 9.08
C VAL A 324 -0.70 1.65 8.08
N TYR A 325 -1.56 0.74 8.53
CA TYR A 325 -2.77 0.39 7.80
C TYR A 325 -4.00 0.69 8.63
N TRP A 326 -5.15 0.82 7.98
CA TRP A 326 -6.43 1.00 8.65
C TRP A 326 -7.35 -0.17 8.30
N THR A 327 -7.99 -0.76 9.31
CA THR A 327 -9.07 -1.73 9.13
C THR A 327 -10.39 -1.07 9.47
N ASN A 328 -11.27 -0.91 8.48
CA ASN A 328 -12.56 -0.22 8.64
C ASN A 328 -12.43 1.16 9.32
N GLY A 329 -11.40 1.91 8.97
CA GLY A 329 -11.12 3.25 9.53
C GLY A 329 -10.32 3.27 10.82
N LYS A 330 -10.01 2.12 11.43
CA LYS A 330 -9.21 2.05 12.66
C LYS A 330 -7.75 1.78 12.33
N ALA A 331 -6.85 2.65 12.78
CA ALA A 331 -5.42 2.57 12.48
C ALA A 331 -4.71 1.43 13.24
N GLN A 332 -3.76 0.80 12.56
CA GLN A 332 -2.83 -0.20 13.07
C GLN A 332 -1.41 0.15 12.62
N GLN A 333 -0.59 0.58 13.57
CA GLN A 333 0.80 0.97 13.33
C GLN A 333 1.68 -0.28 13.16
N ILE A 334 2.54 -0.30 12.14
CA ILE A 334 3.51 -1.38 11.89
C ILE A 334 4.94 -0.98 12.28
N THR A 335 5.31 0.29 12.11
CA THR A 335 6.66 0.80 12.39
C THR A 335 6.63 1.94 13.39
N SER A 336 7.70 2.12 14.15
CA SER A 336 7.78 3.13 15.22
C SER A 336 7.75 4.61 14.77
N GLY A 337 7.86 4.89 13.47
CA GLY A 337 7.86 6.26 12.94
C GLY A 337 9.17 7.01 13.07
N THR A 338 10.17 6.42 13.75
CA THR A 338 11.51 7.01 13.94
C THR A 338 12.33 7.11 12.65
N ALA A 339 11.92 6.41 11.59
CA ALA A 339 12.52 6.43 10.27
C ALA A 339 11.45 6.69 9.20
N SER A 340 11.81 6.71 7.91
CA SER A 340 10.82 6.77 6.82
C SER A 340 10.17 5.39 6.63
N GLY A 341 8.99 5.20 7.21
CA GLY A 341 8.12 4.03 7.05
C GLY A 341 6.91 4.33 6.17
N MET A 342 6.54 3.40 5.30
CA MET A 342 5.27 3.43 4.54
C MET A 342 4.88 2.04 4.04
N ILE A 343 3.57 1.78 3.95
CA ILE A 343 3.00 0.62 3.26
C ILE A 343 2.60 1.06 1.86
N ARG A 344 3.23 0.46 0.86
CA ARG A 344 2.95 0.67 -0.57
C ARG A 344 1.86 -0.26 -1.07
N GLN A 345 1.89 -1.53 -0.63
CA GLN A 345 0.87 -2.52 -0.98
C GLN A 345 0.38 -3.26 0.26
N ILE A 346 -0.93 -3.53 0.32
CA ILE A 346 -1.57 -4.38 1.33
C ILE A 346 -2.33 -5.51 0.65
N PHE A 347 -2.29 -6.70 1.24
CA PHE A 347 -2.98 -7.90 0.76
C PHE A 347 -3.43 -8.74 1.95
N VAL A 348 -4.68 -9.21 1.94
CA VAL A 348 -5.26 -9.95 3.06
C VAL A 348 -5.77 -11.31 2.60
N LYS A 349 -5.09 -12.35 3.07
CA LYS A 349 -5.45 -13.76 2.81
C LYS A 349 -6.39 -14.27 3.90
N GLN A 350 -7.61 -14.68 3.52
CA GLN A 350 -8.47 -15.45 4.43
C GLN A 350 -7.90 -16.85 4.64
N GLN A 351 -8.03 -17.38 5.87
CA GLN A 351 -7.62 -18.76 6.19
C GLN A 351 -8.58 -19.78 5.58
#